data_AF-A0A2V6F5D4-F1
#
_entry.id   AF-A0A2V6F5D4-F1
#
_cell.length_a   1.000
_cell.length_b   1.000
_cell.length_c   1.000
_cell.angle_alpha   90.00
_cell.angle_beta   90.00
_cell.angle_gamma   90.00
#
_symmetry.space_group_name_H-M   'P 1'
#
loop_
_entity.id
_entity.type
_entity.pdbx_description
1 polymer ?
#
loop_
_entity_poly.entity_id
_entity_poly.type
_entity_poly.pdbx_seq_one_letter_code
_entity_poly.pdbx_strand_id
1 'polypeptide(L)'
;RSAPWFYENKVALVGDAAHAVVPFYGQGMNAAFEDCVVLDECLAEFPGDRQRAFAEYFARRKENADALADLAVQNFIEMRDKTASQTFRAKKKLDHLLEGLLPGIYLPLYTMVTFTRIPYSTAARRARLQNRIVYAGLIVLLLVTGFAAIRLISP
;
A
#
# COMPACT_ATOMS: atom_id res chain seq x y z
N ARG A 1 -13.16 0.43 -11.33
CA ARG A 1 -12.12 -0.52 -11.76
C ARG A 1 -12.55 -1.13 -13.09
N SER A 2 -11.69 -1.15 -14.10
CA SER A 2 -11.96 -1.76 -15.42
C SER A 2 -10.83 -2.72 -15.81
N ALA A 3 -11.09 -3.63 -16.75
CA ALA A 3 -10.10 -4.48 -17.39
C ALA A 3 -10.69 -5.08 -18.70
N PRO A 4 -9.86 -5.38 -19.72
CA PRO A 4 -8.45 -4.95 -19.87
C PRO A 4 -8.35 -3.44 -20.12
N TRP A 5 -7.14 -2.87 -20.07
CA TRP A 5 -6.90 -1.45 -20.33
C TRP A 5 -6.42 -1.16 -21.75
N PHE A 6 -6.54 -2.12 -22.66
CA PHE A 6 -6.10 -1.93 -24.03
C PHE A 6 -6.94 -2.77 -24.98
N TYR A 7 -6.91 -2.39 -26.25
CA TYR A 7 -7.51 -3.15 -27.34
C TYR A 7 -6.52 -3.22 -28.50
N GLU A 8 -6.09 -4.46 -28.80
CA GLU A 8 -5.09 -4.77 -29.82
C GLU A 8 -3.86 -3.85 -29.71
N ASN A 9 -3.40 -3.30 -30.83
CA ASN A 9 -2.34 -2.30 -30.94
C ASN A 9 -2.90 -0.88 -31.15
N LYS A 10 -4.17 -0.64 -30.83
CA LYS A 10 -4.87 0.60 -31.22
C LYS A 10 -5.10 1.56 -30.07
N VAL A 11 -5.52 1.06 -28.90
CA VAL A 11 -5.94 1.88 -27.77
C VAL A 11 -5.34 1.34 -26.48
N ALA A 12 -4.88 2.25 -25.61
CA ALA A 12 -4.56 1.98 -24.22
C ALA A 12 -5.19 3.05 -23.32
N LEU A 13 -5.70 2.64 -22.15
CA LEU A 13 -6.27 3.48 -21.11
C LEU A 13 -5.19 3.79 -20.06
N VAL A 14 -5.18 5.02 -19.57
CA VAL A 14 -4.20 5.55 -18.61
C VAL A 14 -4.93 6.40 -17.56
N GLY A 15 -4.43 6.40 -16.32
CA GLY A 15 -4.97 7.23 -15.25
C GLY A 15 -6.43 6.92 -14.93
N ASP A 16 -7.24 7.95 -14.69
CA ASP A 16 -8.64 7.78 -14.25
C ASP A 16 -9.52 7.00 -15.23
N ALA A 17 -9.22 7.03 -16.53
CA ALA A 17 -9.91 6.21 -17.53
C ALA A 17 -9.71 4.70 -17.30
N ALA A 18 -8.56 4.32 -16.74
CA ALA A 18 -8.23 2.95 -16.35
C ALA A 18 -8.64 2.64 -14.90
N HIS A 19 -8.41 3.57 -13.97
CA HIS A 19 -8.53 3.30 -12.54
C HIS A 19 -8.91 4.52 -11.67
N ALA A 20 -10.04 5.16 -11.96
CA ALA A 20 -10.59 6.17 -11.05
C ALA A 20 -10.64 5.67 -9.58
N VAL A 21 -9.97 6.41 -8.69
CA VAL A 21 -9.87 6.13 -7.25
C VAL A 21 -10.53 7.24 -6.43
N VAL A 22 -11.03 6.89 -5.24
CA VAL A 22 -11.56 7.89 -4.31
C VAL A 22 -10.43 8.79 -3.77
N PRO A 23 -10.66 10.09 -3.52
CA PRO A 23 -9.60 11.07 -3.27
C PRO A 23 -9.01 11.00 -1.85
N PHE A 24 -9.18 9.88 -1.14
CA PHE A 24 -8.80 9.75 0.27
C PHE A 24 -7.35 9.34 0.49
N TYR A 25 -6.56 9.10 -0.56
CA TYR A 25 -5.11 8.88 -0.43
C TYR A 25 -4.26 9.97 -1.10
N GLY A 26 -4.86 10.87 -1.89
CA GLY A 26 -4.13 11.91 -2.63
C GLY A 26 -3.19 11.37 -3.72
N GLN A 27 -3.41 10.15 -4.21
CA GLN A 27 -2.49 9.45 -5.12
C GLN A 27 -3.04 9.22 -6.54
N GLY A 28 -4.28 9.61 -6.86
CA GLY A 28 -4.85 9.38 -8.20
C GLY A 28 -3.99 9.97 -9.32
N MET A 29 -3.62 11.24 -9.19
CA MET A 29 -2.71 11.92 -10.14
C MET A 29 -1.32 11.28 -10.19
N ASN A 30 -0.72 10.95 -9.04
CA ASN A 30 0.61 10.35 -9.00
C ASN A 30 0.62 8.95 -9.65
N ALA A 31 -0.42 8.15 -9.42
CA ALA A 31 -0.59 6.85 -10.06
C ALA A 31 -0.79 6.98 -11.58
N ALA A 32 -1.53 8.00 -12.04
CA ALA A 32 -1.66 8.31 -13.46
C ALA A 32 -0.32 8.73 -14.08
N PHE A 33 0.51 9.49 -13.38
CA PHE A 33 1.87 9.81 -13.84
C PHE A 33 2.79 8.59 -13.86
N GLU A 34 2.68 7.71 -12.86
CA GLU A 34 3.41 6.44 -12.86
C GLU A 34 3.00 5.53 -14.03
N ASP A 35 1.72 5.54 -14.41
CA ASP A 35 1.28 4.82 -15.61
C ASP A 35 1.93 5.35 -16.88
N CYS A 36 2.05 6.67 -17.05
CA CYS A 36 2.72 7.26 -18.21
C CYS A 36 4.17 6.78 -18.31
N VAL A 37 4.88 6.74 -17.18
CA VAL A 37 6.27 6.25 -17.13
C VAL A 37 6.34 4.78 -17.51
N VAL A 38 5.51 3.92 -16.91
CA VAL A 38 5.55 2.48 -17.21
C VAL A 38 5.10 2.17 -18.63
N LEU A 39 4.13 2.92 -19.18
CA LEU A 39 3.72 2.78 -20.57
C LEU A 39 4.87 3.14 -21.52
N ASP A 40 5.58 4.25 -21.26
CA ASP A 40 6.75 4.66 -22.04
C ASP A 40 7.86 3.60 -22.00
N GLU A 41 8.18 3.08 -20.81
CA GLU A 41 9.13 1.98 -20.63
C GLU A 41 8.73 0.74 -21.44
N CYS A 42 7.46 0.32 -21.39
CA CYS A 42 6.98 -0.83 -22.16
C CYS A 42 7.03 -0.59 -23.68
N LEU A 43 6.73 0.63 -24.15
CA LEU A 43 6.84 0.99 -25.57
C LEU A 43 8.29 0.97 -26.06
N ALA A 44 9.23 1.39 -25.20
CA ALA A 44 10.66 1.32 -25.49
C ALA A 44 11.20 -0.12 -25.47
N GLU A 45 10.69 -0.98 -24.58
CA GLU A 45 11.09 -2.38 -24.43
C GLU A 45 10.63 -3.25 -25.62
N PHE A 46 9.46 -2.95 -26.21
CA PHE A 46 8.89 -3.70 -27.33
C PHE A 46 8.70 -2.82 -28.59
N PRO A 47 9.80 -2.36 -29.22
CA PRO A 47 9.72 -1.51 -30.40
C PRO A 47 9.04 -2.27 -31.55
N GLY A 48 8.01 -1.65 -32.14
CA GLY A 48 7.24 -2.24 -33.25
C GLY A 48 6.14 -3.23 -32.84
N ASP A 49 6.07 -3.66 -31.58
CA ASP A 49 5.01 -4.53 -31.06
C ASP A 49 4.22 -3.82 -29.95
N ARG A 50 3.36 -2.90 -30.39
CA ARG A 50 2.54 -2.09 -29.47
C ARG A 50 1.52 -2.92 -28.70
N GLN A 51 1.01 -4.01 -29.28
CA GLN A 51 0.07 -4.88 -28.57
C GLN A 51 0.74 -5.55 -27.38
N ARG A 52 1.97 -6.04 -27.55
CA ARG A 52 2.77 -6.57 -26.44
C ARG A 52 3.11 -5.49 -25.41
N ALA A 53 3.52 -4.30 -25.86
CA ALA A 53 3.78 -3.18 -24.95
C ALA A 53 2.56 -2.83 -24.08
N PHE A 54 1.37 -2.77 -24.68
CA PHE A 54 0.13 -2.49 -23.97
C PHE A 54 -0.27 -3.61 -23.00
N ALA A 55 -0.10 -4.86 -23.40
CA ALA A 55 -0.35 -6.01 -22.54
C ALA A 55 0.59 -6.02 -21.32
N GLU A 56 1.87 -5.72 -21.52
CA GLU A 56 2.86 -5.65 -20.46
C GLU A 56 2.60 -4.48 -19.50
N TYR A 57 2.28 -3.29 -20.04
CA TYR A 57 1.86 -2.13 -19.25
C TYR A 57 0.66 -2.48 -18.35
N PHE A 58 -0.39 -3.10 -18.92
CA PHE A 58 -1.55 -3.53 -18.16
C PHE A 58 -1.16 -4.53 -17.05
N ALA A 59 -0.33 -5.53 -17.36
CA ALA A 59 0.11 -6.52 -16.38
C ALA A 59 0.91 -5.90 -15.22
N ARG A 60 1.81 -4.95 -15.51
CA ARG A 60 2.64 -4.24 -14.51
C ARG A 60 1.82 -3.29 -13.62
N ARG A 61 0.79 -2.66 -14.18
CA ARG A 61 0.04 -1.60 -13.49
C ARG A 61 -1.25 -2.03 -12.82
N LYS A 62 -1.94 -3.05 -13.34
CA LYS A 62 -3.29 -3.42 -12.88
C LYS A 62 -3.34 -3.77 -11.39
N GLU A 63 -2.43 -4.60 -10.92
CA GLU A 63 -2.38 -5.00 -9.51
C GLU A 63 -2.13 -3.80 -8.60
N ASN A 64 -1.26 -2.88 -9.03
CA ASN A 64 -0.90 -1.70 -8.26
C ASN A 64 -2.03 -0.67 -8.19
N ALA A 65 -2.74 -0.43 -9.30
CA ALA A 65 -3.90 0.46 -9.30
C ALA A 65 -5.07 -0.09 -8.48
N ASP A 66 -5.32 -1.40 -8.53
CA ASP A 66 -6.34 -2.03 -7.68
C ASP A 66 -5.97 -1.91 -6.19
N ALA A 67 -4.70 -2.17 -5.85
CA ALA A 67 -4.20 -2.02 -4.49
C ALA A 67 -4.35 -0.58 -4.01
N LEU A 68 -4.03 0.42 -4.85
CA LEU A 68 -4.22 1.82 -4.50
C LEU A 68 -5.70 2.16 -4.27
N ALA A 69 -6.60 1.67 -5.13
CA ALA A 69 -8.03 1.86 -4.97
C ALA A 69 -8.54 1.26 -3.64
N ASP A 70 -8.06 0.07 -3.27
CA ASP A 70 -8.38 -0.55 -1.97
C ASP A 70 -7.84 0.29 -0.80
N LEU A 71 -6.59 0.75 -0.88
CA LEU A 71 -5.97 1.59 0.13
C LEU A 71 -6.73 2.90 0.32
N ALA A 72 -7.19 3.53 -0.77
CA ALA A 72 -7.95 4.77 -0.73
C ALA A 72 -9.32 4.58 -0.04
N VAL A 73 -10.03 3.48 -0.35
CA VAL A 73 -11.30 3.15 0.32
C VAL A 73 -11.09 2.82 1.80
N GLN A 74 -10.01 2.09 2.14
CA GLN A 74 -9.67 1.82 3.53
C GLN A 74 -9.35 3.12 4.29
N ASN A 75 -8.62 4.04 3.68
CA ASN A 75 -8.31 5.32 4.29
C ASN A 75 -9.57 6.18 4.48
N PHE A 76 -10.52 6.13 3.54
CA PHE A 76 -11.83 6.76 3.73
C PHE A 76 -12.56 6.23 4.98
N ILE A 77 -12.66 4.91 5.11
CA ILE A 77 -13.32 4.27 6.26
C ILE A 77 -12.59 4.63 7.56
N GLU A 78 -11.25 4.61 7.56
CA GLU A 78 -10.44 5.03 8.70
C GLU A 78 -10.70 6.49 9.09
N MET A 79 -10.76 7.40 8.12
CA MET A 79 -11.02 8.82 8.37
C MET A 79 -12.45 9.08 8.83
N ARG A 80 -13.44 8.39 8.25
CA ARG A 80 -14.86 8.54 8.60
C ARG A 80 -15.15 8.00 10.01
N ASP A 81 -14.63 6.81 10.34
CA ASP A 81 -15.06 6.06 11.51
C ASP A 81 -14.08 6.18 12.70
N LYS A 82 -12.81 6.58 12.48
CA LYS A 82 -11.75 6.47 13.48
C LYS A 82 -10.96 7.75 13.76
N THR A 83 -11.30 8.89 13.16
CA THR A 83 -10.62 10.17 13.42
C THR A 83 -10.71 10.60 14.89
N ALA A 84 -11.78 10.26 15.62
CA ALA A 84 -11.91 10.50 17.06
C ALA A 84 -11.41 9.34 17.95
N SER A 85 -10.99 8.21 17.36
CA SER A 85 -10.69 6.99 18.11
C SER A 85 -9.36 7.07 18.88
N GLN A 86 -9.38 6.69 20.16
CA GLN A 86 -8.18 6.58 20.99
C GLN A 86 -7.25 5.46 20.51
N THR A 87 -7.82 4.34 20.03
CA THR A 87 -7.03 3.20 19.53
C THR A 87 -6.28 3.55 18.26
N PHE A 88 -6.88 4.39 17.41
CA PHE A 88 -6.22 4.88 16.20
C PHE A 88 -5.01 5.77 16.51
N ARG A 89 -5.18 6.72 17.45
CA ARG A 89 -4.09 7.58 17.93
C ARG A 89 -2.97 6.76 18.58
N ALA A 90 -3.31 5.75 19.37
CA ALA A 90 -2.34 4.84 19.98
C ALA A 90 -1.55 4.05 18.91
N LYS A 91 -2.23 3.52 17.89
CA LYS A 91 -1.58 2.85 16.76
C LYS A 91 -0.61 3.78 16.02
N LYS A 92 -1.02 5.03 15.72
CA LYS A 92 -0.14 6.00 15.06
C LYS A 92 1.09 6.35 15.90
N LYS A 93 0.93 6.51 17.22
CA LYS A 93 2.07 6.69 18.13
C LYS A 93 3.02 5.49 18.11
N LEU A 94 2.47 4.27 18.10
CA LEU A 94 3.27 3.05 17.98
C LEU A 94 4.00 2.99 16.64
N ASP A 95 3.33 3.30 15.52
CA ASP A 95 3.95 3.35 14.19
C ASP A 95 5.15 4.31 14.17
N HIS A 96 5.00 5.52 14.72
CA HIS A 96 6.10 6.50 14.81
C HIS A 96 7.22 6.06 15.74
N LEU A 97 6.88 5.42 16.87
CA LEU A 97 7.88 4.88 17.78
C LEU A 97 8.69 3.77 17.09
N LEU A 98 8.03 2.85 16.39
CA LEU A 98 8.68 1.76 15.66
C LEU A 98 9.53 2.27 14.50
N GLU A 99 9.06 3.27 13.77
CA GLU A 99 9.84 3.94 12.71
C GLU A 99 11.13 4.57 13.28
N GLY A 100 11.05 5.23 14.44
CA GLY A 100 12.21 5.83 15.11
C GLY A 100 13.18 4.80 15.70
N LEU A 101 12.68 3.70 16.27
CA LEU A 101 13.51 2.66 16.89
C LEU A 101 14.11 1.68 15.88
N LEU A 102 13.46 1.47 14.74
CA LEU A 102 13.83 0.47 13.72
C LEU A 102 13.92 1.10 12.31
N PRO A 103 14.76 2.12 12.11
CA PRO A 103 14.87 2.81 10.82
C PRO A 103 15.32 1.83 9.72
N GLY A 104 14.71 1.94 8.54
CA GLY A 104 14.96 1.06 7.39
C GLY A 104 14.28 -0.33 7.49
N ILE A 105 13.96 -0.80 8.71
CA ILE A 105 13.29 -2.08 8.95
C ILE A 105 11.77 -1.88 8.97
N TYR A 106 11.28 -1.00 9.86
CA TYR A 106 9.86 -0.65 9.94
C TYR A 106 9.58 0.63 9.14
N LEU A 107 8.80 0.51 8.07
CA LEU A 107 8.43 1.64 7.23
C LEU A 107 6.91 1.79 7.22
N PRO A 108 6.34 2.88 7.77
CA PRO A 108 4.89 3.08 7.77
C PRO A 108 4.30 3.04 6.36
N LEU A 109 3.07 2.53 6.25
CA LEU A 109 2.39 2.43 4.94
C LEU A 109 2.29 3.77 4.22
N TYR A 110 1.99 4.84 4.97
CA TYR A 110 1.92 6.19 4.42
C TYR A 110 3.25 6.62 3.80
N THR A 111 4.37 6.33 4.47
CA THR A 111 5.71 6.64 3.97
C THR A 111 6.04 5.84 2.71
N MET A 112 5.72 4.54 2.70
CA MET A 112 5.91 3.69 1.51
C MET A 112 5.14 4.22 0.30
N VAL A 113 3.89 4.61 0.48
CA VAL A 113 3.02 5.04 -0.62
C VAL A 113 3.32 6.46 -1.08
N THR A 114 3.67 7.36 -0.17
CA THR A 114 3.79 8.81 -0.47
C THR A 114 5.20 9.22 -0.87
N PHE A 115 6.23 8.61 -0.28
CA PHE A 115 7.63 9.08 -0.39
C PHE A 115 8.57 8.09 -1.07
N THR A 116 8.04 7.00 -1.64
CA THR A 116 8.84 6.02 -2.37
C THR A 116 8.16 5.61 -3.67
N ARG A 117 8.85 4.82 -4.49
CA ARG A 117 8.29 4.14 -5.68
C ARG A 117 8.09 2.64 -5.46
N ILE A 118 7.89 2.22 -4.20
CA ILE A 118 7.53 0.82 -3.91
C ILE A 118 6.16 0.56 -4.55
N PRO A 119 5.99 -0.53 -5.33
CA PRO A 119 4.70 -0.84 -5.94
C PRO A 119 3.58 -0.91 -4.89
N TYR A 120 2.43 -0.28 -5.15
CA TYR A 120 1.33 -0.17 -4.18
C TYR A 120 0.89 -1.55 -3.63
N SER A 121 0.86 -2.59 -4.48
CA SER A 121 0.52 -3.96 -4.05
C SER A 121 1.54 -4.51 -3.04
N THR A 122 2.81 -4.20 -3.25
CA THR A 122 3.92 -4.57 -2.35
C THR A 122 3.89 -3.76 -1.06
N ALA A 123 3.64 -2.45 -1.12
CA ALA A 123 3.48 -1.61 0.07
C ALA A 123 2.32 -2.13 0.96
N ALA A 124 1.17 -2.47 0.36
CA ALA A 124 0.03 -3.05 1.07
C ALA A 124 0.38 -4.40 1.71
N ARG A 125 1.06 -5.29 0.98
CA ARG A 125 1.52 -6.59 1.52
C ARG A 125 2.50 -6.42 2.67
N ARG A 126 3.50 -5.54 2.53
CA ARG A 126 4.50 -5.24 3.56
C ARG A 126 3.85 -4.67 4.82
N ALA A 127 2.90 -3.73 4.68
CA ALA A 127 2.17 -3.18 5.81
C ALA A 127 1.34 -4.23 6.55
N ARG A 128 0.68 -5.16 5.83
CA ARG A 128 -0.03 -6.29 6.46
C ARG A 128 0.91 -7.18 7.27
N LEU A 129 2.09 -7.50 6.72
CA LEU A 129 3.09 -8.31 7.41
C LEU A 129 3.65 -7.59 8.65
N GLN A 130 4.00 -6.31 8.52
CA GLN A 130 4.44 -5.46 9.63
C GLN A 130 3.42 -5.45 10.77
N ASN A 131 2.14 -5.21 10.46
CA ASN A 131 1.07 -5.23 11.46
C ASN A 131 0.96 -6.60 12.17
N ARG A 132 1.05 -7.70 11.42
CA ARG A 132 1.01 -9.06 12.00
C ARG A 132 2.16 -9.31 12.96
N ILE A 133 3.39 -8.93 12.57
CA ILE A 133 4.59 -9.09 13.40
C ILE A 133 4.46 -8.25 14.67
N VAL A 134 4.06 -6.99 14.53
CA VAL A 134 3.89 -6.07 15.67
C VAL A 134 2.84 -6.60 16.65
N TYR A 135 1.65 -6.98 16.17
CA TYR A 135 0.60 -7.48 17.07
C TYR A 135 0.96 -8.84 17.71
N ALA A 136 1.59 -9.75 16.97
CA ALA A 136 2.08 -11.00 17.54
C ALA A 136 3.15 -10.74 18.62
N GLY A 137 4.10 -9.84 18.35
CA GLY A 137 5.12 -9.45 19.31
C GLY A 137 4.55 -8.82 20.58
N LEU A 138 3.54 -7.95 20.44
CA LEU A 138 2.83 -7.36 21.58
C LEU A 138 2.10 -8.42 22.43
N ILE A 139 1.44 -9.39 21.79
CA ILE A 139 0.77 -10.49 22.52
C ILE A 139 1.80 -11.32 23.28
N VAL A 140 2.91 -11.70 22.65
CA VAL A 140 3.98 -12.47 23.30
C VAL A 140 4.57 -11.68 24.48
N LEU A 141 4.83 -10.39 24.31
CA LEU A 141 5.36 -9.53 25.37
C LEU A 141 4.38 -9.46 26.56
N LEU A 142 3.07 -9.35 26.31
CA LEU A 142 2.04 -9.35 27.35
C LEU A 142 1.96 -10.69 28.09
N LEU A 143 2.09 -11.82 27.37
CA LEU A 143 2.09 -13.15 27.99
C LEU A 143 3.33 -13.38 28.87
N VAL A 144 4.51 -13.00 28.38
CA VAL A 144 5.77 -13.14 29.13
C VAL A 144 5.77 -12.25 30.37
N THR A 145 5.38 -10.98 30.23
CA THR A 145 5.30 -10.05 31.36
C THR A 145 4.24 -10.46 32.37
N GLY A 146 3.08 -10.93 31.92
CA GLY A 146 2.03 -11.48 32.78
C GLY A 146 2.49 -12.72 33.54
N PHE A 147 3.15 -13.66 32.87
CA PHE A 147 3.69 -14.86 33.52
C PHE A 147 4.77 -14.52 34.56
N ALA A 148 5.68 -13.60 34.23
CA ALA A 148 6.71 -13.14 35.15
C ALA A 148 6.09 -12.48 36.39
N ALA A 149 5.08 -11.62 36.21
CA ALA A 149 4.36 -10.98 37.31
C ALA A 149 3.66 -12.01 38.22
N ILE A 150 3.00 -13.02 37.64
CA ILE A 150 2.36 -14.10 38.41
C ILE A 150 3.42 -14.86 39.23
N ARG A 151 4.58 -15.17 38.63
CA ARG A 151 5.69 -15.86 39.33
C ARG A 151 6.30 -15.03 40.46
N LEU A 152 6.34 -13.70 40.32
CA LEU A 152 6.83 -12.77 41.35
C LEU A 152 5.86 -12.60 42.53
N ILE A 153 4.56 -12.78 42.29
CA ILE A 153 3.49 -12.60 43.29
C ILE A 153 3.10 -13.94 43.95
N SER A 154 3.36 -15.07 43.27
CA SER A 154 3.13 -16.40 43.82
C SER A 154 4.20 -16.74 44.86
N PRO A 155 3.84 -17.12 46.10
CA PRO A 155 4.78 -17.42 47.18
C PRO A 155 5.65 -18.66 46.90
#